data_AF-A0A2E0G8C2-F1
#
_entry.id   AF-A0A2E0G8C2-F1
#
_cell.length_a   1.000
_cell.length_b   1.000
_cell.length_c   1.000
_cell.angle_alpha   90.00
_cell.angle_beta   90.00
_cell.angle_gamma   90.00
#
_symmetry.space_group_name_H-M   'P 1'
#
loop_
_entity.id
_entity.type
_entity.pdbx_description
1 polymer ?
#
loop_
_entity_poly.entity_id
_entity_poly.type
_entity_poly.pdbx_seq_one_letter_code
_entity_poly.pdbx_strand_id
1 'polypeptide(L)' 'MPHIKITKGHDLKISGIPDKNIAYPAQYSTVAIMPNDFRGVKPKLLVKEGDKVDIGSPLFFNKINPEVKWASPG' A
#
# COMPACT_ATOMS: atom_id res chain seq x y z
N MET A 1 1.36 -35.94 5.30
CA MET A 1 0.48 -34.98 4.60
C MET A 1 0.95 -34.90 3.14
N PRO A 2 0.10 -35.20 2.15
CA PRO A 2 0.53 -35.15 0.75
C PRO A 2 0.78 -33.70 0.31
N HIS A 3 1.96 -33.44 -0.24
CA HIS A 3 2.36 -32.18 -0.84
C HIS A 3 1.72 -32.07 -2.23
N ILE A 4 0.62 -31.33 -2.37
CA ILE A 4 -0.07 -31.17 -3.65
C ILE A 4 0.57 -30.00 -4.41
N LYS A 5 1.28 -30.30 -5.50
CA LYS A 5 1.86 -29.30 -6.41
C LYS A 5 0.94 -29.13 -7.62
N ILE A 6 0.13 -28.07 -7.62
CA ILE A 6 -0.76 -27.73 -8.74
C ILE A 6 0.07 -26.99 -9.80
N THR A 7 0.13 -27.51 -11.02
CA THR A 7 0.91 -26.93 -12.14
C THR A 7 0.06 -26.36 -13.27
N LYS A 8 -1.25 -26.61 -13.29
CA LYS A 8 -2.19 -26.13 -14.32
C LYS A 8 -3.20 -25.15 -13.72
N GLY A 9 -2.90 -23.86 -13.81
CA GLY A 9 -3.87 -22.78 -13.58
C GLY A 9 -4.72 -22.50 -14.82
N HIS A 10 -5.76 -21.68 -14.67
CA HIS A 10 -6.52 -21.14 -15.81
C HIS A 10 -5.87 -19.86 -16.33
N ASP A 11 -5.80 -19.73 -17.65
CA ASP A 11 -5.37 -18.50 -18.31
C ASP A 11 -6.58 -17.56 -18.44
N LEU A 12 -6.57 -16.48 -17.67
CA LEU A 12 -7.65 -15.50 -17.66
C LEU A 12 -7.52 -14.62 -18.91
N LYS A 13 -8.43 -14.81 -19.87
CA LYS A 13 -8.49 -14.02 -21.11
C LYS A 13 -9.06 -12.61 -20.84
N ILE A 14 -8.25 -11.76 -20.19
CA ILE A 14 -8.62 -10.38 -19.88
C ILE A 14 -8.04 -9.48 -20.98
N SER A 15 -8.90 -8.67 -21.61
CA SER A 15 -8.47 -7.62 -22.55
C SER A 15 -7.80 -6.47 -21.80
N GLY A 16 -6.83 -5.79 -22.42
CA GLY A 16 -6.12 -4.65 -21.82
C GLY A 16 -4.78 -5.01 -21.20
N ILE A 17 -4.04 -5.94 -21.82
CA ILE A 17 -2.66 -6.26 -21.42
C ILE A 17 -1.85 -4.95 -21.43
N PRO A 18 -1.20 -4.57 -20.31
CA PRO A 18 -0.45 -3.32 -20.24
C PRO A 18 0.77 -3.36 -21.16
N ASP A 19 1.13 -2.19 -21.69
CA ASP A 19 2.35 -2.02 -22.45
C ASP A 19 3.59 -2.31 -21.58
N LYS A 20 4.66 -2.83 -22.18
CA LYS A 20 5.88 -3.22 -21.46
C LYS A 20 6.86 -2.08 -21.25
N ASN A 21 6.62 -0.92 -21.87
CA ASN A 21 7.48 0.24 -21.72
C ASN A 21 7.23 0.94 -20.39
N ILE A 22 8.30 1.49 -19.81
CA ILE A 22 8.21 2.31 -18.61
C ILE A 22 7.73 3.70 -19.06
N ALA A 23 6.54 4.09 -18.61
CA ALA A 23 6.03 5.44 -18.79
C ALA A 23 6.46 6.32 -17.60
N TYR A 24 6.79 7.59 -17.88
CA TYR A 24 6.97 8.59 -16.83
C TYR A 24 5.60 9.20 -16.51
N PRO A 25 5.04 8.93 -15.31
CA PRO A 25 3.73 9.45 -14.95
C PRO A 25 3.77 10.97 -14.77
N ALA A 26 2.62 11.61 -14.93
CA ALA A 26 2.45 13.01 -14.55
C ALA A 26 2.74 13.20 -13.05
N GLN A 27 3.15 14.42 -12.68
CA GLN A 27 3.38 14.76 -11.29
C GLN A 27 2.05 14.81 -10.53
N TYR A 28 1.94 14.03 -9.46
CA TYR A 28 0.75 14.01 -8.60
C TYR A 28 0.82 15.11 -7.55
N SER A 29 -0.27 15.85 -7.35
CA SER A 29 -0.37 16.90 -6.34
C SER A 29 -0.68 16.36 -4.94
N THR A 30 -1.29 15.18 -4.87
CA THR A 30 -1.83 14.61 -3.64
C THR A 30 -1.59 13.11 -3.64
N VAL A 31 -1.20 12.58 -2.48
CA VAL A 31 -0.95 11.15 -2.25
C VAL A 31 -1.63 10.72 -0.95
N ALA A 32 -1.88 9.42 -0.82
CA ALA A 32 -2.51 8.87 0.37
C ALA A 32 -1.99 7.46 0.66
N ILE A 33 -2.06 7.06 1.93
CA ILE A 33 -1.92 5.68 2.39
C ILE A 33 -3.26 5.26 2.99
N MET A 34 -3.79 4.13 2.54
CA MET A 34 -5.02 3.56 3.09
C MET A 34 -4.67 2.50 4.15
N PRO A 35 -5.02 2.68 5.43
CA PRO A 35 -4.76 1.68 6.46
C PRO A 35 -5.40 0.31 6.17
N ASN A 36 -6.48 0.28 5.38
CA ASN A 36 -7.19 -0.94 4.99
C ASN A 36 -6.37 -1.85 4.06
N ASP A 37 -5.34 -1.31 3.39
CA ASP A 37 -4.44 -2.12 2.55
C ASP A 37 -3.55 -3.05 3.40
N PHE A 38 -3.44 -2.77 4.72
CA PHE A 38 -2.60 -3.53 5.62
C PHE A 38 -3.43 -4.45 6.52
N ARG A 39 -3.37 -5.75 6.21
CA ARG A 39 -4.09 -6.79 6.96
C ARG A 39 -3.67 -6.81 8.43
N GLY A 40 -4.64 -6.82 9.35
CA GLY A 40 -4.40 -6.95 10.78
C GLY A 40 -3.90 -5.68 11.47
N VAL A 41 -3.89 -4.54 10.77
CA VAL A 41 -3.51 -3.25 11.34
C VAL A 41 -4.71 -2.59 11.99
N LYS A 42 -4.56 -2.18 13.25
CA LYS A 42 -5.52 -1.32 13.94
C LYS A 42 -4.95 0.09 14.02
N PRO A 43 -5.22 0.97 13.03
CA PRO A 43 -4.55 2.25 12.92
C PRO A 43 -4.90 3.19 14.09
N LYS A 44 -3.90 3.96 14.52
CA LYS A 44 -4.06 5.14 15.37
C LYS A 44 -3.30 6.30 14.76
N LEU A 45 -4.02 7.35 14.39
CA LEU A 45 -3.47 8.56 13.79
C LEU A 45 -2.53 9.29 14.75
N LEU A 46 -1.44 9.80 14.19
CA LEU A 46 -0.47 10.67 14.86
C LEU A 46 -0.58 12.13 14.41
N VAL A 47 -1.27 12.36 13.29
CA VAL A 47 -1.48 13.66 12.67
C VAL A 47 -2.97 14.00 12.60
N LYS A 48 -3.28 15.26 12.35
CA LYS A 48 -4.62 15.79 12.12
C LYS A 48 -4.70 16.53 10.78
N GLU A 49 -5.92 16.82 10.36
CA GLU A 49 -6.14 17.65 9.19
C GLU A 49 -5.47 19.03 9.35
N GLY A 50 -4.75 19.45 8.32
CA GLY A 50 -3.99 20.72 8.33
C GLY A 50 -2.57 20.62 8.88
N ASP A 51 -2.17 19.49 9.48
CA ASP A 51 -0.79 19.29 9.91
C ASP A 51 0.15 19.23 8.70
N LYS A 52 1.29 19.90 8.81
CA LYS A 52 2.38 19.77 7.83
C LYS A 52 3.22 18.54 8.18
N VAL A 53 3.51 17.72 7.18
CA VAL A 53 4.32 16.51 7.30
C VAL A 53 5.42 16.53 6.24
N ASP A 54 6.61 16.08 6.61
CA ASP A 54 7.69 15.83 5.66
C ASP A 54 7.64 14.38 5.17
N ILE A 55 8.27 14.10 4.03
CA ILE A 55 8.53 12.73 3.56
C ILE A 55 9.18 11.93 4.70
N GLY A 56 8.64 10.76 5.01
CA GLY A 56 9.13 9.92 6.11
C GLY A 56 8.46 10.19 7.46
N SER A 57 7.70 11.28 7.61
CA SER A 57 7.00 11.60 8.86
C SER A 57 5.92 10.57 9.18
N PRO A 58 5.81 10.08 10.43
CA PRO A 58 4.86 9.03 10.77
C PRO A 58 3.41 9.56 10.81
N LEU A 59 2.53 9.00 9.99
CA LEU A 59 1.12 9.38 9.89
C LEU A 59 0.24 8.62 10.90
N PHE A 60 0.50 7.32 11.08
CA PHE A 60 -0.21 6.48 12.02
C PHE A 60 0.64 5.29 12.46
N PHE A 61 0.20 4.61 13.52
CA PHE A 61 0.81 3.37 14.00
C PHE A 61 -0.24 2.30 14.28
N ASN A 62 0.21 1.05 14.44
CA ASN A 62 -0.68 -0.07 14.78
C ASN A 62 -0.87 -0.14 16.30
N LYS A 63 -2.11 -0.08 16.81
CA LYS A 63 -2.37 -0.22 18.25
C LYS A 63 -1.91 -1.57 18.82
N ILE A 64 -1.84 -2.61 17.99
CA ILE A 64 -1.39 -3.96 18.39
C ILE A 64 0.14 -4.00 18.47
N ASN A 65 0.81 -3.27 17.58
CA ASN A 65 2.26 -3.16 17.54
C ASN A 65 2.67 -1.68 17.37
N PRO A 66 2.91 -0.95 18.49
CA PRO A 66 3.23 0.47 18.45
C PRO A 66 4.60 0.82 17.84
N GLU A 67 5.54 -0.13 17.75
CA GLU A 67 6.82 0.13 17.08
C GLU A 67 6.67 0.25 15.55
N VAL A 68 5.61 -0.32 14.97
CA VAL A 68 5.33 -0.23 13.53
C VAL A 68 4.55 1.05 13.22
N LYS A 69 5.17 1.91 12.40
CA LYS A 69 4.62 3.20 11.95
C LYS A 69 4.60 3.27 10.42
N TRP A 70 3.60 3.95 9.89
CA TRP A 70 3.48 4.23 8.46
C TRP A 70 3.82 5.69 8.21
N ALA A 71 4.77 5.91 7.30
CA ALA A 71 5.33 7.22 7.01
C ALA A 71 4.64 7.92 5.83
N SER A 72 4.74 9.24 5.76
CA SER A 72 4.28 10.04 4.62
C SER A 72 5.05 9.65 3.36
N PRO A 73 4.35 9.27 2.27
CA PRO A 73 4.98 8.95 0.99
C PRO A 73 5.30 10.19 0.15
N GLY A 74 4.83 11.37 0.55
CA GLY A 74 5.02 12.65 -0.12
C GLY A 74 5.23 13.78 0.86
#